data_AF-A0A6N7JLL2-F1
#
_entry.id   AF-A0A6N7JLL2-F1
#
_cell.length_a   1.000
_cell.length_b   1.000
_cell.length_c   1.000
_cell.angle_alpha   90.00
_cell.angle_beta   90.00
_cell.angle_gamma   90.00
#
_symmetry.space_group_name_H-M   'P 1'
#
loop_
_entity.id
_entity.type
_entity.pdbx_description
1 polymer ?
#
loop_
_entity_poly.entity_id
_entity_poly.type
_entity_poly.pdbx_seq_one_letter_code
_entity_poly.pdbx_strand_id
1 'polypeptide(L)'
;MRAGYNILLLAGFLASTSTALAQSTWQEANRASAALQQEGKQDQALAMAWKAAELYEQNPNYKPASHAQLLLNAVDMADSINNEVELAAVRRALTALKRHVGEDAPLTIQFQQRLGQAYYGTGQFQDGASAYERMLYLTERNFGGESPQYLDAILEYAGMSKTTSELVHTRKLLDRASAITAKLPPTHPQRLRTDFQQAILTLEANRWDEAEGMFRALVETGENAADPQQRVALAPLLLHAYGKLVYIADKQGDAAKADAWVEKTRALPLESREPFPLVRVAPDLTISGDIHLTGTAKAVFKISTADGRVKQIDIVEKSGNPQFADRVKAALKEWRYRPSAPAGAAGELVEIQQSFGYRFDNEGPELGTRLKRRV
;
A
#
# COMPACT_ATOMS: atom_id res chain seq x y z
N MET A 1 -67.32 -64.15 23.33
CA MET A 1 -68.34 -63.45 22.53
C MET A 1 -68.05 -61.96 22.54
N ARG A 2 -68.02 -61.36 21.34
CA ARG A 2 -68.05 -59.91 20.98
C ARG A 2 -66.83 -59.07 21.44
N ALA A 3 -65.88 -58.67 20.60
CA ALA A 3 -65.84 -57.94 19.32
C ALA A 3 -65.96 -56.41 19.43
N GLY A 4 -64.85 -55.72 19.11
CA GLY A 4 -64.75 -54.49 18.31
C GLY A 4 -65.10 -53.14 18.94
N TYR A 5 -64.15 -52.18 18.97
CA TYR A 5 -63.98 -51.17 17.91
C TYR A 5 -62.79 -50.24 18.22
N ASN A 6 -61.95 -50.01 17.19
CA ASN A 6 -60.88 -49.01 17.15
C ASN A 6 -61.47 -47.60 17.07
N ILE A 7 -60.96 -46.67 17.89
CA ILE A 7 -61.07 -45.23 17.64
C ILE A 7 -59.66 -44.64 17.66
N LEU A 8 -59.16 -44.39 16.45
CA LEU A 8 -58.09 -43.45 16.15
C LEU A 8 -58.67 -42.03 16.24
N LEU A 9 -58.16 -41.16 17.11
CA LEU A 9 -58.29 -39.71 16.94
C LEU A 9 -57.03 -39.00 17.45
N LEU A 10 -56.46 -38.26 16.50
CA LEU A 10 -55.21 -37.49 16.47
C LEU A 10 -54.82 -36.77 17.77
N ALA A 11 -53.62 -37.10 18.28
CA ALA A 11 -52.84 -36.17 19.09
C ALA A 11 -52.13 -35.18 18.15
N GLY A 12 -52.55 -33.91 18.21
CA GLY A 12 -51.91 -32.82 17.49
C GLY A 12 -50.48 -32.61 17.99
N PHE A 13 -49.50 -32.93 17.15
CA PHE A 13 -48.12 -32.47 17.29
C PHE A 13 -48.09 -30.97 16.96
N LEU A 14 -48.19 -30.10 17.97
CA LEU A 14 -47.63 -28.77 17.88
C LEU A 14 -46.11 -28.92 18.04
N ALA A 15 -45.43 -29.17 16.92
CA ALA A 15 -44.01 -28.93 16.83
C ALA A 15 -43.80 -27.42 17.03
N SER A 16 -43.37 -27.04 18.23
CA SER A 16 -42.77 -25.75 18.47
C SER A 16 -41.45 -25.70 17.69
N THR A 17 -41.49 -25.32 16.42
CA THR A 17 -40.30 -24.81 15.74
C THR A 17 -40.01 -23.44 16.32
N SER A 18 -39.45 -23.41 17.53
CA SER A 18 -38.61 -22.30 17.93
C SER A 18 -37.36 -22.40 17.07
N THR A 19 -37.37 -21.72 15.93
CA THR A 19 -36.14 -21.30 15.27
C THR A 19 -35.41 -20.40 16.26
N ALA A 20 -34.63 -21.00 17.15
CA ALA A 20 -33.50 -20.31 17.73
C ALA A 20 -32.63 -19.90 16.53
N LEU A 21 -32.71 -18.64 16.13
CA LEU A 21 -31.71 -18.03 15.27
C LEU A 21 -30.37 -18.34 15.93
N ALA A 22 -29.62 -19.30 15.40
CA ALA A 22 -28.27 -19.55 15.86
C ALA A 22 -27.53 -18.22 15.73
N GLN A 23 -27.20 -17.59 16.86
CA GLN A 23 -26.37 -16.39 16.86
C GLN A 23 -25.08 -16.78 16.15
N SER A 24 -24.82 -16.16 15.00
CA SER A 24 -23.61 -16.42 14.23
C SER A 24 -22.40 -16.22 15.14
N THR A 25 -21.49 -17.18 15.18
CA THR A 25 -20.25 -17.03 15.95
C THR A 25 -19.32 -16.02 15.28
N TRP A 26 -18.37 -15.45 16.02
CA TRP A 26 -17.36 -14.56 15.42
C TRP A 26 -16.53 -15.30 14.35
N GLN A 27 -16.30 -16.61 14.51
CA GLN A 27 -15.60 -17.43 13.52
C GLN A 27 -16.38 -17.57 12.22
N GLU A 28 -17.71 -17.75 12.30
CA GLU A 28 -18.57 -17.82 11.12
C GLU A 28 -18.60 -16.48 10.39
N ALA A 29 -18.74 -15.37 11.12
CA ALA A 29 -18.67 -14.03 10.55
C ALA A 29 -17.31 -13.78 9.86
N ASN A 30 -16.20 -14.16 10.50
CA ASN A 30 -14.86 -13.99 9.93
C ASN A 30 -14.66 -14.84 8.66
N ARG A 31 -15.14 -16.10 8.65
CA ARG A 31 -15.11 -16.96 7.46
C ARG A 31 -15.98 -16.40 6.33
N ALA A 32 -17.17 -15.91 6.65
CA ALA A 32 -18.07 -15.29 5.68
C ALA A 32 -17.44 -14.04 5.06
N SER A 33 -16.78 -13.19 5.87
CA SER A 33 -16.04 -12.03 5.38
C SER A 33 -14.97 -12.42 4.34
N ALA A 34 -14.14 -13.41 4.66
CA ALA A 34 -13.11 -13.89 3.74
C ALA A 34 -13.69 -14.47 2.44
N ALA A 35 -14.80 -15.22 2.51
CA ALA A 35 -15.47 -15.76 1.33
C ALA A 35 -16.05 -14.64 0.44
N LEU A 36 -16.71 -13.66 1.03
CA LEU A 36 -17.26 -12.51 0.32
C LEU A 36 -16.16 -11.66 -0.34
N GLN A 37 -15.00 -11.55 0.29
CA GLN A 37 -13.85 -10.86 -0.29
C GLN A 37 -13.34 -11.58 -1.55
N GLN A 38 -13.25 -12.91 -1.51
CA GLN A 38 -12.88 -13.72 -2.69
C GLN A 38 -13.90 -13.60 -3.83
N GLU A 39 -15.17 -13.38 -3.50
CA GLU A 39 -16.24 -13.10 -4.47
C GLU A 39 -16.27 -11.64 -4.96
N GLY A 40 -15.40 -10.76 -4.46
CA GLY A 40 -15.37 -9.34 -4.81
C GLY A 40 -16.52 -8.51 -4.21
N LYS A 41 -17.26 -9.06 -3.23
CA LYS A 41 -18.39 -8.40 -2.57
C LYS A 41 -17.91 -7.55 -1.38
N GLN A 42 -17.15 -6.51 -1.67
CA GLN A 42 -16.37 -5.73 -0.70
C GLN A 42 -17.21 -5.16 0.46
N ASP A 43 -18.36 -4.54 0.19
CA ASP A 43 -19.21 -3.97 1.25
C ASP A 43 -19.76 -5.05 2.20
N GLN A 44 -20.13 -6.21 1.65
CA GLN A 44 -20.63 -7.34 2.45
C GLN A 44 -19.49 -7.98 3.25
N ALA A 45 -18.30 -8.10 2.65
CA ALA A 45 -17.11 -8.59 3.31
C ALA A 45 -16.74 -7.71 4.52
N LEU A 46 -16.74 -6.38 4.34
CA LEU A 46 -16.52 -5.40 5.40
C LEU A 46 -17.56 -5.52 6.52
N ALA A 47 -18.85 -5.63 6.17
CA ALA A 47 -19.91 -5.79 7.16
C ALA A 47 -19.71 -7.05 8.02
N MET A 48 -19.33 -8.17 7.40
CA MET A 48 -19.05 -9.42 8.12
C MET A 48 -17.75 -9.35 8.95
N ALA A 49 -16.73 -8.61 8.50
CA ALA A 49 -15.51 -8.39 9.28
C ALA A 49 -15.80 -7.61 10.56
N TRP A 50 -16.58 -6.53 10.48
CA TRP A 50 -17.02 -5.77 11.66
C TRP A 50 -17.84 -6.61 12.61
N LYS A 51 -18.79 -7.39 12.08
CA LYS A 51 -19.59 -8.30 12.88
C LYS A 51 -18.72 -9.32 13.63
N ALA A 52 -17.68 -9.85 12.99
CA ALA A 52 -16.74 -10.75 13.65
C ALA A 52 -15.99 -10.07 14.79
N ALA A 53 -15.48 -8.85 14.59
CA ALA A 53 -14.78 -8.09 15.62
C ALA A 53 -15.70 -7.77 16.82
N GLU A 54 -16.93 -7.32 16.56
CA GLU A 54 -17.93 -6.99 17.61
C GLU A 54 -18.35 -8.22 18.42
N LEU A 55 -18.60 -9.35 17.76
CA LEU A 55 -18.91 -10.61 18.44
C LEU A 55 -17.71 -11.11 19.26
N TYR A 56 -16.48 -10.87 18.79
CA TYR A 56 -15.27 -11.23 19.51
C TYR A 56 -15.03 -10.33 20.73
N GLU A 57 -15.33 -9.03 20.63
CA GLU A 57 -15.25 -8.09 21.76
C GLU A 57 -16.12 -8.55 22.96
N GLN A 58 -17.27 -9.17 22.68
CA GLN A 58 -18.21 -9.68 23.69
C GLN A 58 -17.87 -11.10 24.18
N ASN A 59 -16.82 -11.73 23.65
CA ASN A 59 -16.48 -13.12 23.97
C ASN A 59 -15.93 -13.22 25.41
N PRO A 60 -16.43 -14.17 26.24
CA PRO A 60 -15.89 -14.41 27.59
C PRO A 60 -14.37 -14.68 27.63
N ASN A 61 -13.80 -15.20 26.55
CA ASN A 61 -12.36 -15.46 26.39
C ASN A 61 -11.65 -14.35 25.60
N TYR A 62 -12.09 -13.10 25.79
CA TYR A 62 -11.55 -11.92 25.10
C TYR A 62 -10.03 -11.82 25.25
N LYS A 63 -9.34 -11.65 24.11
CA LYS A 63 -7.91 -11.33 24.06
C LYS A 63 -7.70 -10.08 23.21
N PRO A 64 -7.06 -9.01 23.74
CA PRO A 64 -6.87 -7.79 22.98
C PRO A 64 -6.16 -7.95 21.64
N ALA A 65 -5.13 -8.80 21.58
CA ALA A 65 -4.39 -9.05 20.34
C ALA A 65 -5.26 -9.68 19.26
N SER A 66 -6.14 -10.62 19.63
CA SER A 66 -7.07 -11.26 18.70
C SER A 66 -8.16 -10.30 18.23
N HIS A 67 -8.65 -9.42 19.12
CA HIS A 67 -9.59 -8.37 18.73
C HIS A 67 -8.93 -7.37 17.76
N ALA A 68 -7.70 -6.93 18.07
CA ALA A 68 -6.92 -6.06 17.20
C ALA A 68 -6.75 -6.66 15.81
N GLN A 69 -6.47 -7.95 15.70
CA GLN A 69 -6.37 -8.62 14.40
C GLN A 69 -7.69 -8.63 13.62
N LEU A 70 -8.82 -8.90 14.28
CA LEU A 70 -10.13 -8.87 13.61
C LEU A 70 -10.50 -7.44 13.15
N LEU A 71 -10.14 -6.43 13.94
CA LEU A 71 -10.30 -5.03 13.57
C LEU A 71 -9.39 -4.63 12.41
N LEU A 72 -8.14 -5.11 12.37
CA LEU A 72 -7.25 -4.90 11.23
C LEU A 72 -7.80 -5.53 9.96
N ASN A 73 -8.35 -6.75 10.04
CA ASN A 73 -9.02 -7.36 8.90
C ASN A 73 -10.17 -6.46 8.39
N ALA A 74 -10.99 -5.89 9.28
CA ALA A 74 -12.05 -4.97 8.88
C ALA A 74 -11.51 -3.67 8.26
N VAL A 75 -10.40 -3.13 8.79
CA VAL A 75 -9.71 -1.98 8.20
C VAL A 75 -9.15 -2.31 6.82
N ASP A 76 -8.52 -3.46 6.62
CA ASP A 76 -7.97 -3.88 5.33
C ASP A 76 -9.09 -4.08 4.28
N MET A 77 -10.27 -4.58 4.69
CA MET A 77 -11.44 -4.64 3.82
C MET A 77 -11.91 -3.22 3.44
N ALA A 78 -11.91 -2.29 4.39
CA ALA A 78 -12.30 -0.90 4.17
C ALA A 78 -11.33 -0.16 3.22
N ASP A 79 -10.02 -0.36 3.40
CA ASP A 79 -8.95 0.11 2.51
C ASP A 79 -9.20 -0.33 1.06
N SER A 80 -9.61 -1.59 0.86
CA SER A 80 -9.92 -2.12 -0.48
C SER A 80 -11.10 -1.42 -1.19
N ILE A 81 -11.95 -0.70 -0.43
CA ILE A 81 -13.08 0.05 -0.97
C ILE A 81 -12.64 1.46 -1.33
N ASN A 82 -12.18 2.24 -0.34
CA ASN A 82 -11.57 3.56 -0.51
C ASN A 82 -11.05 4.19 0.80
N ASN A 83 -10.21 5.23 0.65
CA ASN A 83 -9.58 5.98 1.75
C ASN A 83 -10.56 6.61 2.76
N GLU A 84 -11.79 6.99 2.37
CA GLU A 84 -12.77 7.57 3.32
C GLU A 84 -13.40 6.50 4.20
N VAL A 85 -13.70 5.34 3.60
CA VAL A 85 -14.20 4.16 4.32
C VAL A 85 -13.10 3.60 5.23
N GLU A 86 -11.85 3.56 4.76
CA GLU A 86 -10.68 3.22 5.58
C GLU A 86 -10.54 4.16 6.77
N LEU A 87 -10.56 5.48 6.54
CA LEU A 87 -10.42 6.48 7.59
C LEU A 87 -11.48 6.31 8.70
N ALA A 88 -12.74 6.10 8.30
CA ALA A 88 -13.83 5.82 9.22
C ALA A 88 -13.60 4.50 9.98
N ALA A 89 -13.17 3.45 9.29
CA ALA A 89 -12.90 2.14 9.88
C ALA A 89 -11.75 2.18 10.90
N VAL A 90 -10.65 2.85 10.59
CA VAL A 90 -9.50 2.99 11.48
C VAL A 90 -9.87 3.78 12.74
N ARG A 91 -10.59 4.90 12.60
CA ARG A 91 -11.07 5.67 13.76
C ARG A 91 -12.00 4.83 14.66
N ARG A 92 -12.88 4.04 14.05
CA ARG A 92 -13.76 3.11 14.77
C ARG A 92 -12.96 2.02 15.50
N ALA A 93 -11.97 1.43 14.85
CA ALA A 93 -11.12 0.40 15.42
C ALA A 93 -10.28 0.92 16.60
N LEU A 94 -9.67 2.10 16.46
CA LEU A 94 -8.95 2.77 17.56
C LEU A 94 -9.87 3.03 18.75
N THR A 95 -11.10 3.46 18.51
CA THR A 95 -12.10 3.66 19.57
C THR A 95 -12.43 2.35 20.29
N ALA A 96 -12.62 1.25 19.54
CA ALA A 96 -12.90 -0.05 20.12
C ALA A 96 -11.71 -0.57 20.95
N LEU A 97 -10.48 -0.47 20.44
CA LEU A 97 -9.29 -0.92 21.17
C LEU A 97 -9.01 -0.09 22.43
N LYS A 98 -9.17 1.24 22.35
CA LYS A 98 -8.94 2.15 23.49
C LYS A 98 -9.76 1.75 24.72
N ARG A 99 -10.96 1.19 24.55
CA ARG A 99 -11.81 0.72 25.68
C ARG A 99 -11.16 -0.38 26.51
N HIS A 100 -10.28 -1.20 25.92
CA HIS A 100 -9.76 -2.43 26.55
C HIS A 100 -8.27 -2.37 26.87
N VAL A 101 -7.46 -1.69 26.04
CA VAL A 101 -6.00 -1.66 26.22
C VAL A 101 -5.44 -0.26 26.52
N GLY A 102 -6.28 0.77 26.48
CA GLY A 102 -5.85 2.15 26.60
C GLY A 102 -5.16 2.69 25.35
N GLU A 103 -4.79 3.96 25.40
CA GLU A 103 -4.33 4.74 24.24
C GLU A 103 -2.85 4.54 23.90
N ASP A 104 -2.03 4.13 24.86
CA ASP A 104 -0.57 3.95 24.71
C ASP A 104 -0.13 2.49 24.42
N ALA A 105 -1.07 1.56 24.29
CA ALA A 105 -0.75 0.14 24.09
C ALA A 105 -0.02 -0.11 22.76
N PRO A 106 0.98 -1.01 22.71
CA PRO A 106 1.69 -1.37 21.46
C PRO A 106 0.76 -1.77 20.32
N LEU A 107 -0.39 -2.39 20.64
CA LEU A 107 -1.40 -2.82 19.67
C LEU A 107 -2.04 -1.65 18.89
N THR A 108 -1.95 -0.41 19.38
CA THR A 108 -2.50 0.76 18.68
C THR A 108 -1.54 1.35 17.65
N ILE A 109 -0.25 0.97 17.66
CA ILE A 109 0.79 1.51 16.77
C ILE A 109 0.42 1.28 15.30
N GLN A 110 0.04 0.05 14.94
CA GLN A 110 -0.34 -0.28 13.57
C GLN A 110 -1.59 0.49 13.12
N PHE A 111 -2.53 0.77 14.03
CA PHE A 111 -3.70 1.59 13.70
C PHE A 111 -3.35 3.07 13.54
N GLN A 112 -2.36 3.60 14.25
CA GLN A 112 -1.86 4.95 14.01
C GLN A 112 -1.18 5.05 12.64
N GLN A 113 -0.44 4.03 12.22
CA GLN A 113 0.09 3.93 10.87
C GLN A 113 -1.03 3.98 9.83
N ARG A 114 -2.04 3.11 9.97
CA ARG A 114 -3.22 3.08 9.08
C ARG A 114 -3.97 4.41 9.08
N LEU A 115 -4.08 5.05 10.24
CA LEU A 115 -4.73 6.36 10.36
C LEU A 115 -3.96 7.43 9.58
N GLY A 116 -2.64 7.42 9.69
CA GLY A 116 -1.75 8.26 8.87
C GLY A 116 -1.99 8.02 7.39
N GLN A 117 -1.90 6.77 6.94
CA GLN A 117 -2.13 6.38 5.54
C GLN A 117 -3.48 6.87 5.01
N ALA A 118 -4.57 6.64 5.76
CA ALA A 118 -5.92 7.05 5.39
C ALA A 118 -6.07 8.58 5.31
N TYR A 119 -5.46 9.34 6.23
CA TYR A 119 -5.45 10.80 6.16
C TYR A 119 -4.69 11.33 4.95
N TYR A 120 -3.49 10.80 4.66
CA TYR A 120 -2.76 11.15 3.45
C TYR A 120 -3.56 10.80 2.19
N GLY A 121 -4.19 9.63 2.16
CA GLY A 121 -5.05 9.19 1.06
C GLY A 121 -6.28 10.08 0.85
N THR A 122 -6.77 10.73 1.91
CA THR A 122 -7.88 11.70 1.84
C THR A 122 -7.41 13.15 1.66
N GLY A 123 -6.11 13.41 1.60
CA GLY A 123 -5.53 14.75 1.42
C GLY A 123 -5.46 15.59 2.71
N GLN A 124 -5.66 14.98 3.88
CA GLN A 124 -5.57 15.62 5.19
C GLN A 124 -4.13 15.47 5.74
N PHE A 125 -3.16 16.11 5.09
CA PHE A 125 -1.74 15.87 5.35
C PHE A 125 -1.29 16.19 6.78
N GLN A 126 -1.83 17.26 7.39
CA GLN A 126 -1.50 17.63 8.79
C GLN A 126 -2.00 16.59 9.81
N ASP A 127 -3.21 16.06 9.62
CA ASP A 127 -3.73 14.98 10.46
C ASP A 127 -2.96 13.68 10.25
N GLY A 128 -2.54 13.42 9.00
CA GLY A 128 -1.68 12.30 8.65
C GLY A 128 -0.32 12.37 9.34
N ALA A 129 0.34 13.53 9.27
CA ALA A 129 1.59 13.81 9.98
C ALA A 129 1.44 13.60 11.49
N SER A 130 0.36 14.11 12.09
CA SER A 130 0.07 13.94 13.52
C SER A 130 -0.10 12.47 13.91
N ALA A 131 -0.76 11.65 13.07
CA ALA A 131 -0.91 10.22 13.29
C ALA A 131 0.44 9.47 13.21
N TYR A 132 1.32 9.84 12.27
CA TYR A 132 2.66 9.29 12.18
C TYR A 132 3.57 9.70 13.35
N GLU A 133 3.48 10.94 13.81
CA GLU A 133 4.18 11.39 15.02
C GLU A 133 3.70 10.62 16.26
N ARG A 134 2.40 10.34 16.35
CA ARG A 134 1.84 9.49 17.39
C ARG A 134 2.36 8.06 17.30
N MET A 135 2.43 7.49 16.10
CA MET A 135 3.04 6.17 15.85
C MET A 135 4.50 6.14 16.31
N LEU A 136 5.30 7.16 15.97
CA LEU A 136 6.70 7.29 16.38
C LEU A 136 6.85 7.36 17.91
N TYR A 137 6.07 8.20 18.57
CA TYR A 137 6.06 8.31 20.03
C TYR A 137 5.75 6.97 20.70
N LEU A 138 4.71 6.28 20.24
CA LEU A 138 4.31 4.99 20.79
C LEU A 138 5.38 3.92 20.56
N THR A 139 6.00 3.92 19.39
CA THR A 139 7.04 2.97 19.03
C THR A 139 8.29 3.21 19.87
N GLU A 140 8.73 4.45 20.01
CA GLU A 140 9.88 4.82 20.86
C GLU A 140 9.63 4.44 22.32
N ARG A 141 8.42 4.74 22.84
CA ARG A 141 8.05 4.43 24.23
C ARG A 141 8.06 2.92 24.52
N ASN A 142 7.57 2.11 23.59
CA ASN A 142 7.36 0.67 23.83
C ASN A 142 8.57 -0.20 23.42
N PHE A 143 9.37 0.24 22.44
CA PHE A 143 10.49 -0.54 21.91
C PHE A 143 11.85 0.13 22.09
N GLY A 144 11.89 1.43 22.37
CA GLY A 144 13.12 2.22 22.53
C GLY A 144 13.56 2.95 21.25
N GLY A 145 14.22 4.09 21.42
CA GLY A 145 14.58 5.01 20.33
C GLY A 145 15.78 4.61 19.46
N GLU A 146 16.35 3.42 19.68
CA GLU A 146 17.34 2.79 18.78
C GLU A 146 16.83 1.44 18.23
N SER A 147 15.57 1.08 18.49
CA SER A 147 15.02 -0.21 18.10
C SER A 147 14.79 -0.30 16.58
N PRO A 148 14.85 -1.52 16.00
CA PRO A 148 14.41 -1.79 14.63
C PRO A 148 13.02 -1.20 14.31
N GLN A 149 12.07 -1.35 15.24
CA GLN A 149 10.70 -0.88 15.08
C GLN A 149 10.65 0.66 14.98
N TYR A 150 11.43 1.37 15.79
CA TYR A 150 11.50 2.82 15.73
C TYR A 150 12.15 3.32 14.43
N LEU A 151 13.20 2.64 13.95
CA LEU A 151 13.79 2.93 12.65
C LEU A 151 12.79 2.70 11.52
N ASP A 152 12.05 1.60 11.55
CA ASP A 152 11.00 1.31 10.56
C ASP A 152 9.91 2.38 10.57
N ALA A 153 9.50 2.83 11.76
CA ALA A 153 8.54 3.91 11.92
C ALA A 153 9.02 5.24 11.32
N ILE A 154 10.32 5.58 11.47
CA ILE A 154 10.92 6.77 10.85
C ILE A 154 10.87 6.65 9.32
N LEU A 155 11.30 5.51 8.79
CA LEU A 155 11.36 5.28 7.34
C LEU A 155 9.97 5.34 6.70
N GLU A 156 8.95 4.82 7.39
CA GLU A 156 7.56 4.89 6.95
C GLU A 156 7.06 6.35 6.89
N TYR A 157 7.28 7.14 7.95
CA TYR A 157 6.86 8.55 7.95
C TYR A 157 7.61 9.38 6.89
N ALA A 158 8.91 9.15 6.73
CA ALA A 158 9.71 9.82 5.71
C ALA A 158 9.16 9.57 4.30
N GLY A 159 8.81 8.32 3.96
CA GLY A 159 8.22 7.99 2.66
C GLY A 159 6.85 8.61 2.39
N MET A 160 6.15 9.02 3.45
CA MET A 160 4.80 9.58 3.37
C MET A 160 4.76 11.10 3.35
N SER A 161 5.83 11.77 3.78
CA SER A 161 5.92 13.24 3.80
C SER A 161 5.56 13.85 2.44
N LYS A 162 4.73 14.90 2.44
CA LYS A 162 4.28 15.62 1.24
C LYS A 162 4.50 17.13 1.32
N THR A 163 4.52 17.70 2.53
CA THR A 163 4.68 19.15 2.70
C THR A 163 6.13 19.53 2.99
N THR A 164 6.53 20.75 2.65
CA THR A 164 7.88 21.25 2.96
C THR A 164 8.17 21.18 4.46
N SER A 165 7.19 21.50 5.31
CA SER A 165 7.33 21.40 6.77
C SER A 165 7.57 19.97 7.24
N GLU A 166 6.82 19.00 6.70
CA GLU A 166 7.03 17.58 7.00
C GLU A 166 8.43 17.13 6.57
N LEU A 167 8.87 17.50 5.36
CA LEU A 167 10.20 17.14 4.85
C LEU A 167 11.34 17.67 5.72
N VAL A 168 11.21 18.88 6.29
CA VAL A 168 12.19 19.41 7.25
C VAL A 168 12.21 18.56 8.53
N HIS A 169 11.04 18.16 9.02
CA HIS A 169 10.94 17.33 10.22
C HIS A 169 11.49 15.91 9.99
N THR A 170 11.05 15.24 8.92
CA THR A 170 11.48 13.88 8.59
C THR A 170 12.95 13.80 8.21
N ARG A 171 13.56 14.88 7.68
CA ARG A 171 15.02 14.96 7.54
C ARG A 171 15.74 14.80 8.87
N LYS A 172 15.31 15.49 9.93
CA LYS A 172 15.91 15.35 11.27
C LYS A 172 15.75 13.93 11.82
N LEU A 173 14.60 13.30 11.57
CA LEU A 173 14.36 11.90 11.95
C LEU A 173 15.29 10.94 11.19
N LEU A 174 15.46 11.15 9.88
CA LEU A 174 16.36 10.34 9.07
C LEU A 174 17.82 10.57 9.44
N ASP A 175 18.25 11.78 9.82
CA ASP A 175 19.60 12.03 10.31
C ASP A 175 19.89 11.23 11.60
N ARG A 176 18.89 11.16 12.50
CA ARG A 176 18.94 10.31 13.69
C ARG A 176 19.01 8.82 13.30
N ALA A 177 18.18 8.38 12.36
CA ALA A 177 18.21 7.01 11.85
C ALA A 177 19.57 6.65 11.21
N SER A 178 20.17 7.58 10.46
CA SER A 178 21.51 7.42 9.88
C SER A 178 22.58 7.29 10.97
N ALA A 179 22.52 8.09 12.05
CA ALA A 179 23.45 7.98 13.16
C ALA A 179 23.35 6.62 13.90
N ILE A 180 22.13 6.10 14.06
CA ILE A 180 21.90 4.77 14.67
C ILE A 180 22.40 3.66 13.75
N THR A 181 22.01 3.70 12.47
CA THR A 181 22.34 2.65 11.49
C THR A 181 23.78 2.69 11.01
N ALA A 182 24.52 3.79 11.22
CA ALA A 182 25.96 3.88 10.94
C ALA A 182 26.80 2.87 11.76
N LYS A 183 26.27 2.40 12.90
CA LYS A 183 26.88 1.34 13.73
C LYS A 183 26.78 -0.05 13.06
N LEU A 184 25.94 -0.20 12.03
CA LEU A 184 25.70 -1.45 11.32
C LEU A 184 26.62 -1.57 10.10
N PRO A 185 26.93 -2.80 9.65
CA PRO A 185 27.65 -3.02 8.40
C PRO A 185 27.01 -2.26 7.22
N PRO A 186 27.78 -1.78 6.22
CA PRO A 186 27.25 -1.06 5.07
C PRO A 186 26.14 -1.78 4.31
N THR A 187 26.20 -3.11 4.27
CA THR A 187 25.22 -3.97 3.58
C THR A 187 23.98 -4.27 4.42
N HIS A 188 23.94 -3.82 5.68
CA HIS A 188 22.83 -4.11 6.57
C HIS A 188 21.52 -3.50 6.03
N PRO A 189 20.41 -4.27 5.93
CA PRO A 189 19.18 -3.80 5.30
C PRO A 189 18.64 -2.47 5.85
N GLN A 190 18.68 -2.27 7.18
CA GLN A 190 18.23 -1.00 7.78
C GLN A 190 19.08 0.20 7.37
N ARG A 191 20.40 0.02 7.22
CA ARG A 191 21.29 1.09 6.77
C ARG A 191 20.99 1.47 5.33
N LEU A 192 20.92 0.48 4.44
CA LEU A 192 20.58 0.71 3.03
C LEU A 192 19.19 1.32 2.84
N ARG A 193 18.18 0.91 3.63
CA ARG A 193 16.85 1.55 3.60
C ARG A 193 16.88 3.01 4.07
N THR A 194 17.71 3.32 5.07
CA THR A 194 17.90 4.70 5.53
C THR A 194 18.61 5.54 4.48
N ASP A 195 19.68 5.02 3.88
CA ASP A 195 20.41 5.68 2.79
C ASP A 195 19.51 5.90 1.57
N PHE A 196 18.64 4.94 1.25
CA PHE A 196 17.63 5.08 0.20
C PHE A 196 16.70 6.27 0.47
N GLN A 197 16.16 6.38 1.68
CA GLN A 197 15.24 7.48 2.02
C GLN A 197 15.95 8.84 2.03
N GLN A 198 17.20 8.90 2.48
CA GLN A 198 18.02 10.11 2.38
C GLN A 198 18.27 10.53 0.92
N ALA A 199 18.49 9.57 0.02
CA ALA A 199 18.63 9.83 -1.41
C ALA A 199 17.31 10.34 -2.01
N ILE A 200 16.16 9.82 -1.58
CA ILE A 200 14.83 10.33 -1.98
C ILE A 200 14.64 11.77 -1.53
N LEU A 201 14.91 12.11 -0.26
CA LEU A 201 14.80 13.49 0.23
C LEU A 201 15.75 14.46 -0.50
N THR A 202 16.91 13.96 -0.93
CA THR A 202 17.87 14.73 -1.71
C THR A 202 17.35 15.00 -3.12
N LEU A 203 16.73 14.00 -3.74
CA LEU A 203 16.06 14.12 -5.03
C LEU A 203 14.88 15.11 -4.97
N GLU A 204 14.04 15.01 -3.94
CA GLU A 204 12.88 15.91 -3.73
C GLU A 204 13.30 17.35 -3.43
N ALA A 205 14.49 17.54 -2.84
CA ALA A 205 15.12 18.85 -2.69
C ALA A 205 15.76 19.39 -3.99
N ASN A 206 15.50 18.76 -5.14
CA ASN A 206 16.07 19.09 -6.45
C ASN A 206 17.61 19.04 -6.52
N ARG A 207 18.26 18.25 -5.66
CA ARG A 207 19.71 18.00 -5.70
C ARG A 207 19.99 16.72 -6.48
N TRP A 208 19.72 16.78 -7.79
CA TRP A 208 19.65 15.61 -8.68
C TRP A 208 20.97 14.83 -8.76
N ASP A 209 22.10 15.50 -8.96
CA ASP A 209 23.41 14.85 -9.10
C ASP A 209 23.87 14.18 -7.79
N GLU A 210 23.60 14.82 -6.65
CA GLU A 210 23.86 14.27 -5.32
C GLU A 210 23.02 13.01 -5.09
N ALA A 211 21.72 13.08 -5.37
CA ALA A 211 20.82 11.94 -5.24
C ALA A 211 21.23 10.77 -6.15
N GLU A 212 21.64 11.05 -7.39
CA GLU A 212 22.14 10.02 -8.30
C GLU A 212 23.37 9.31 -7.73
N GLY A 213 24.35 10.09 -7.22
CA GLY A 213 25.54 9.54 -6.56
C GLY A 213 25.19 8.65 -5.37
N MET A 214 24.20 9.05 -4.56
CA MET A 214 23.73 8.27 -3.42
C MET A 214 23.05 6.96 -3.85
N PHE A 215 22.13 7.00 -4.82
CA PHE A 215 21.50 5.78 -5.34
C PHE A 215 22.51 4.83 -5.97
N ARG A 216 23.51 5.37 -6.69
CA ARG A 216 24.60 4.57 -7.27
C ARG A 216 25.43 3.86 -6.19
N ALA A 217 25.87 4.60 -5.16
CA ALA A 217 26.62 4.01 -4.05
C ALA A 217 25.80 2.94 -3.29
N LEU A 218 24.49 3.15 -3.17
CA LEU A 218 23.57 2.18 -2.56
C LEU A 218 23.50 0.88 -3.36
N VAL A 219 23.30 0.95 -4.70
CA VAL A 219 23.25 -0.26 -5.53
C VAL A 219 24.58 -0.98 -5.56
N GLU A 220 25.71 -0.25 -5.66
CA GLU A 220 27.05 -0.82 -5.59
C GLU A 220 27.29 -1.54 -4.26
N THR A 221 26.86 -0.95 -3.14
CA THR A 221 27.01 -1.57 -1.82
C THR A 221 26.17 -2.85 -1.70
N GLY A 222 24.91 -2.81 -2.12
CA GLY A 222 24.02 -3.96 -2.03
C GLY A 222 24.39 -5.11 -2.96
N GLU A 223 24.84 -4.83 -4.18
CA GLU A 223 25.28 -5.84 -5.15
C GLU A 223 26.56 -6.55 -4.70
N ASN A 224 27.44 -5.83 -4.01
CA ASN A 224 28.70 -6.37 -3.50
C ASN A 224 28.59 -6.97 -2.09
N ALA A 225 27.37 -7.17 -1.56
CA ALA A 225 27.20 -7.91 -0.31
C ALA A 225 27.77 -9.32 -0.45
N ALA A 226 28.65 -9.75 0.47
CA ALA A 226 29.39 -11.01 0.33
C ALA A 226 28.47 -12.25 0.35
N ASP A 227 27.45 -12.22 1.21
CA ASP A 227 26.47 -13.29 1.36
C ASP A 227 25.44 -13.29 0.21
N PRO A 228 25.32 -14.38 -0.57
CA PRO A 228 24.29 -14.52 -1.59
C PRO A 228 22.85 -14.34 -1.07
N GLN A 229 22.54 -14.81 0.14
CA GLN A 229 21.18 -14.69 0.71
C GLN A 229 20.86 -13.23 1.02
N GLN A 230 21.85 -12.48 1.51
CA GLN A 230 21.72 -11.04 1.70
C GLN A 230 21.47 -10.32 0.36
N ARG A 231 22.15 -10.71 -0.74
CA ARG A 231 21.88 -10.13 -2.07
C ARG A 231 20.44 -10.37 -2.54
N VAL A 232 19.90 -11.57 -2.31
CA VAL A 232 18.48 -11.90 -2.59
C VAL A 232 17.56 -11.00 -1.78
N ALA A 233 17.80 -10.87 -0.48
CA ALA A 233 16.97 -10.05 0.41
C ALA A 233 17.01 -8.56 0.06
N LEU A 234 18.13 -8.05 -0.46
CA LEU A 234 18.30 -6.65 -0.85
C LEU A 234 17.76 -6.34 -2.25
N ALA A 235 17.63 -7.34 -3.13
CA ALA A 235 17.26 -7.14 -4.53
C ALA A 235 16.00 -6.27 -4.76
N PRO A 236 14.91 -6.37 -3.95
CA PRO A 236 13.76 -5.48 -4.09
C PRO A 236 14.07 -4.00 -3.81
N LEU A 237 14.91 -3.72 -2.81
CA LEU A 237 15.35 -2.35 -2.52
C LEU A 237 16.24 -1.81 -3.66
N LEU A 238 17.15 -2.63 -4.16
CA LEU A 238 18.03 -2.25 -5.26
C LEU A 238 17.24 -1.98 -6.54
N LEU A 239 16.18 -2.76 -6.81
CA LEU A 239 15.28 -2.50 -7.93
C LEU A 239 14.64 -1.10 -7.82
N HIS A 240 14.18 -0.70 -6.64
CA HIS A 240 13.65 0.66 -6.44
C HIS A 240 14.72 1.74 -6.64
N ALA A 241 15.96 1.50 -6.20
CA ALA A 241 17.07 2.44 -6.41
C ALA A 241 17.42 2.58 -7.89
N TYR A 242 17.47 1.48 -8.63
CA TYR A 242 17.60 1.51 -10.09
C TYR A 242 16.46 2.29 -10.75
N GLY A 243 15.22 2.12 -10.29
CA GLY A 243 14.10 2.92 -10.79
C GLY A 243 14.30 4.43 -10.60
N LYS A 244 14.92 4.84 -9.49
CA LYS A 244 15.27 6.25 -9.26
C LYS A 244 16.42 6.72 -10.15
N LEU A 245 17.44 5.89 -10.39
CA LEU A 245 18.52 6.19 -11.33
C LEU A 245 17.99 6.34 -12.77
N VAL A 246 17.10 5.46 -13.22
CA VAL A 246 16.42 5.57 -14.52
C VAL A 246 15.61 6.86 -14.59
N TYR A 247 14.80 7.14 -13.56
CA TYR A 247 14.00 8.36 -13.49
C TYR A 247 14.87 9.63 -13.58
N ILE A 248 15.99 9.70 -12.85
CA ILE A 248 16.91 10.83 -12.89
C ILE A 248 17.48 11.01 -14.31
N ALA A 249 17.98 9.92 -14.92
CA ALA A 249 18.55 9.97 -16.26
C ALA A 249 17.53 10.42 -17.32
N ASP A 250 16.30 9.87 -17.29
CA ASP A 250 15.22 10.29 -18.18
C ASP A 250 14.88 11.79 -17.99
N LYS A 251 14.86 12.28 -16.75
CA LYS A 251 14.61 13.71 -16.46
C LYS A 251 15.74 14.64 -16.90
N GLN A 252 16.96 14.13 -16.99
CA GLN A 252 18.10 14.84 -17.56
C GLN A 252 18.17 14.72 -19.10
N GLY A 253 17.27 13.94 -19.72
CA GLY A 253 17.27 13.71 -21.17
C GLY A 253 18.31 12.71 -21.65
N ASP A 254 18.93 11.94 -20.75
CA ASP A 254 19.95 10.94 -21.06
C ASP A 254 19.32 9.53 -21.16
N ALA A 255 18.65 9.28 -22.29
CA ALA A 255 18.00 8.01 -22.56
C ALA A 255 18.98 6.83 -22.60
N ALA A 256 20.23 7.05 -23.03
CA ALA A 256 21.24 6.00 -23.10
C ALA A 256 21.66 5.54 -21.69
N LYS A 257 21.84 6.50 -20.77
CA LYS A 257 22.12 6.21 -19.36
C LYS A 257 20.93 5.57 -18.66
N ALA A 258 19.71 6.02 -18.96
CA ALA A 258 18.49 5.38 -18.47
C ALA A 258 18.42 3.91 -18.90
N ASP A 259 18.62 3.62 -20.19
CA ASP A 259 18.65 2.25 -20.72
C ASP A 259 19.77 1.41 -20.08
N ALA A 260 20.95 1.99 -19.83
CA ALA A 260 22.04 1.31 -19.13
C ALA A 260 21.65 0.92 -17.70
N TRP A 261 20.92 1.77 -16.97
CA TRP A 261 20.41 1.44 -15.64
C TRP A 261 19.33 0.37 -15.68
N VAL A 262 18.43 0.42 -16.65
CA VAL A 262 17.42 -0.65 -16.88
C VAL A 262 18.12 -1.99 -17.11
N GLU A 263 19.16 -2.03 -17.94
CA GLU A 263 19.90 -3.25 -18.27
C GLU A 263 20.55 -3.89 -17.04
N LYS A 264 21.12 -3.09 -16.14
CA LYS A 264 21.71 -3.57 -14.88
C LYS A 264 20.73 -4.36 -14.02
N THR A 265 19.44 -4.04 -14.07
CA THR A 265 18.43 -4.74 -13.27
C THR A 265 18.26 -6.22 -13.65
N ARG A 266 18.70 -6.67 -14.83
CA ARG A 266 18.63 -8.10 -15.20
C ARG A 266 19.36 -8.99 -14.21
N ALA A 267 20.51 -8.55 -13.72
CA ALA A 267 21.37 -9.31 -12.82
C ALA A 267 20.80 -9.47 -11.39
N LEU A 268 19.75 -8.73 -11.03
CA LEU A 268 19.15 -8.81 -9.71
C LEU A 268 18.51 -10.19 -9.45
N PRO A 269 18.80 -10.84 -8.31
CA PRO A 269 18.25 -12.16 -7.98
C PRO A 269 16.81 -12.05 -7.44
N LEU A 270 15.87 -11.70 -8.31
CA LEU A 270 14.44 -11.59 -7.98
C LEU A 270 13.67 -12.79 -8.53
N GLU A 271 12.80 -13.37 -7.70
CA GLU A 271 12.00 -14.56 -8.03
C GLU A 271 10.72 -14.26 -8.83
N SER A 272 10.28 -12.99 -8.89
CA SER A 272 8.97 -12.65 -9.47
C SER A 272 8.89 -12.96 -10.96
N ARG A 273 7.83 -13.71 -11.33
CA ARG A 273 7.38 -13.87 -12.73
C ARG A 273 6.49 -12.72 -13.20
N GLU A 274 5.89 -11.97 -12.29
CA GLU A 274 5.03 -10.85 -12.65
C GLU A 274 5.85 -9.59 -12.95
N PRO A 275 5.55 -8.87 -14.05
CA PRO A 275 6.25 -7.65 -14.40
C PRO A 275 5.94 -6.52 -13.41
N PHE A 276 6.94 -6.15 -12.60
CA PHE A 276 6.87 -4.93 -11.79
C PHE A 276 7.46 -3.75 -12.56
N PRO A 277 6.73 -2.62 -12.66
CA PRO A 277 7.26 -1.43 -13.30
C PRO A 277 8.38 -0.85 -12.45
N LEU A 278 9.53 -0.68 -13.09
CA LEU A 278 10.72 -0.05 -12.56
C LEU A 278 10.53 1.47 -12.44
N VAL A 279 9.88 2.08 -13.43
CA VAL A 279 9.52 3.51 -13.44
C VAL A 279 8.06 3.65 -13.83
N ARG A 280 7.33 4.44 -13.04
CA ARG A 280 5.96 4.87 -13.33
C ARG A 280 5.94 6.39 -13.48
N VAL A 281 5.39 6.85 -14.59
CA VAL A 281 5.05 8.26 -14.80
C VAL A 281 3.55 8.42 -14.57
N ALA A 282 3.15 9.36 -13.73
CA ALA A 282 1.74 9.67 -13.55
C ALA A 282 1.20 10.37 -14.82
N PRO A 283 -0.04 10.08 -15.25
CA PRO A 283 -0.70 10.88 -16.28
C PRO A 283 -0.69 12.36 -15.92
N ASP A 284 -0.28 13.22 -16.85
CA ASP A 284 -0.50 14.66 -16.70
C ASP A 284 -1.98 14.95 -16.95
N LEU A 285 -2.72 15.14 -15.86
CA LEU A 285 -4.16 15.38 -15.86
C LEU A 285 -4.52 16.86 -15.77
N THR A 286 -3.56 17.76 -15.90
CA THR A 286 -3.78 19.20 -15.78
C THR A 286 -4.09 19.82 -17.14
N ILE A 287 -5.14 20.65 -17.21
CA ILE A 287 -5.52 21.38 -18.43
C ILE A 287 -5.07 22.84 -18.37
N SER A 288 -5.40 23.55 -17.29
CA SER A 288 -5.04 24.95 -17.04
C SER A 288 -5.38 25.32 -15.59
N GLY A 289 -4.46 25.95 -14.86
CA GLY A 289 -4.66 26.31 -13.45
C GLY A 289 -5.05 25.10 -12.60
N ASP A 290 -6.16 25.21 -11.85
CA ASP A 290 -6.71 24.15 -11.00
C ASP A 290 -7.72 23.22 -11.74
N ILE A 291 -7.79 23.28 -13.07
CA ILE A 291 -8.67 22.41 -13.85
C ILE A 291 -7.98 21.08 -14.13
N HIS A 292 -8.50 20.02 -13.53
CA HIS A 292 -8.03 18.66 -13.74
C HIS A 292 -9.01 17.79 -14.53
N LEU A 293 -8.47 16.90 -15.35
CA LEU A 293 -9.18 15.88 -16.09
C LEU A 293 -9.70 14.80 -15.13
N THR A 294 -11.02 14.70 -14.98
CA THR A 294 -11.66 13.61 -14.25
C THR A 294 -12.10 12.51 -15.20
N GLY A 295 -11.98 11.27 -14.79
CA GLY A 295 -12.38 10.13 -15.61
C GLY A 295 -11.83 8.81 -15.10
N THR A 296 -12.18 7.76 -15.84
CA THR A 296 -11.60 6.43 -15.67
C THR A 296 -11.11 5.91 -17.01
N ALA A 297 -10.10 5.05 -16.98
CA ALA A 297 -9.61 4.34 -18.14
C ALA A 297 -9.09 2.97 -17.70
N LYS A 298 -9.46 1.92 -18.43
CA LYS A 298 -8.86 0.60 -18.31
C LYS A 298 -7.99 0.38 -19.54
N ALA A 299 -6.70 0.20 -19.31
CA ALA A 299 -5.72 -0.04 -20.35
C ALA A 299 -5.32 -1.52 -20.36
N VAL A 300 -5.28 -2.10 -21.56
CA VAL A 300 -4.61 -3.35 -21.85
C VAL A 300 -3.38 -2.99 -22.69
N PHE A 301 -2.19 -3.39 -22.24
CA PHE A 301 -0.95 -3.08 -22.94
C PHE A 301 0.04 -4.23 -22.84
N LYS A 302 1.01 -4.27 -23.75
CA LYS A 302 2.04 -5.31 -23.73
C LYS A 302 3.39 -4.76 -23.32
N ILE A 303 4.15 -5.53 -22.56
CA ILE A 303 5.51 -5.19 -22.17
C ILE A 303 6.46 -6.11 -22.92
N SER A 304 7.49 -5.53 -23.52
CA SER A 304 8.57 -6.29 -24.14
C SER A 304 9.50 -6.82 -23.05
N THR A 305 9.66 -8.14 -22.96
CA THR A 305 10.61 -8.76 -22.01
C THR A 305 12.07 -8.52 -22.40
N ALA A 306 12.32 -8.11 -23.65
CA ALA A 306 13.65 -7.77 -24.15
C ALA A 306 14.16 -6.44 -23.61
N ASP A 307 13.35 -5.38 -23.64
CA ASP A 307 13.79 -4.01 -23.27
C ASP A 307 12.99 -3.40 -22.11
N GLY A 308 12.00 -4.12 -21.57
CA GLY A 308 11.16 -3.63 -20.48
C GLY A 308 10.24 -2.48 -20.88
N ARG A 309 10.06 -2.19 -22.17
CA ARG A 309 9.21 -1.09 -22.62
C ARG A 309 7.77 -1.51 -22.87
N VAL A 310 6.85 -0.59 -22.59
CA VAL A 310 5.45 -0.72 -22.97
C VAL A 310 5.29 -0.57 -24.48
N LYS A 311 4.57 -1.50 -25.10
CA LYS A 311 4.21 -1.62 -26.51
C LYS A 311 2.69 -1.87 -26.60
N GLN A 312 2.09 -1.60 -27.76
CA GLN A 312 0.68 -1.95 -28.05
C GLN A 312 -0.31 -1.58 -26.92
N ILE A 313 -0.60 -0.29 -26.75
CA ILE A 313 -1.49 0.20 -25.68
C ILE A 313 -2.90 0.41 -26.23
N ASP A 314 -3.86 -0.33 -25.68
CA ASP A 314 -5.29 -0.25 -25.98
C ASP A 314 -6.08 0.21 -24.75
N ILE A 315 -6.97 1.18 -24.94
CA ILE A 315 -7.91 1.60 -23.90
C ILE A 315 -9.22 0.87 -24.17
N VAL A 316 -9.54 -0.11 -23.32
CA VAL A 316 -10.68 -1.02 -23.51
C VAL A 316 -11.96 -0.50 -22.84
N GLU A 317 -11.82 0.31 -21.78
CA GLU A 317 -12.94 0.98 -21.12
C GLU A 317 -12.49 2.42 -20.77
N LYS A 318 -13.39 3.39 -20.92
CA LYS A 318 -13.15 4.77 -20.48
C LYS A 318 -14.44 5.49 -20.12
N SER A 319 -14.36 6.40 -19.16
CA SER A 319 -15.46 7.28 -18.77
C SER A 319 -14.95 8.65 -18.33
N GLY A 320 -15.83 9.65 -18.28
CA GLY A 320 -15.46 11.03 -17.91
C GLY A 320 -14.86 11.81 -19.08
N ASN A 321 -13.87 12.65 -18.79
CA ASN A 321 -13.28 13.54 -19.78
C ASN A 321 -12.61 12.75 -20.93
N PRO A 322 -12.91 13.04 -22.20
CA PRO A 322 -12.33 12.32 -23.33
C PRO A 322 -10.79 12.32 -23.37
N GLN A 323 -10.14 13.39 -22.90
CA GLN A 323 -8.69 13.50 -22.88
C GLN A 323 -8.04 12.66 -21.77
N PHE A 324 -8.79 12.25 -20.75
CA PHE A 324 -8.27 11.46 -19.62
C PHE A 324 -7.55 10.18 -20.11
N ALA A 325 -8.22 9.43 -20.99
CA ALA A 325 -7.67 8.21 -21.57
C ALA A 325 -6.41 8.46 -22.41
N ASP A 326 -6.33 9.58 -23.12
CA ASP A 326 -5.17 9.94 -23.93
C ASP A 326 -3.96 10.27 -23.04
N ARG A 327 -4.19 10.97 -21.92
CA ARG A 327 -3.14 11.25 -20.92
C ARG A 327 -2.64 9.97 -20.24
N VAL A 328 -3.55 9.04 -19.93
CA VAL A 328 -3.19 7.70 -19.43
C VAL A 328 -2.32 6.96 -20.45
N LYS A 329 -2.74 6.93 -21.72
CA LYS A 329 -1.98 6.29 -22.80
C LYS A 329 -0.61 6.94 -23.02
N ALA A 330 -0.49 8.26 -22.90
CA ALA A 330 0.77 8.97 -22.98
C ALA A 330 1.71 8.58 -21.83
N ALA A 331 1.23 8.59 -20.60
CA ALA A 331 2.03 8.20 -19.44
C ALA A 331 2.49 6.74 -19.49
N LEU A 332 1.64 5.80 -19.94
CA LEU A 332 2.00 4.39 -20.09
C LEU A 332 3.19 4.17 -21.03
N LYS A 333 3.37 5.01 -22.05
CA LYS A 333 4.54 4.92 -22.96
C LYS A 333 5.87 5.22 -22.25
N GLU A 334 5.81 6.03 -21.21
CA GLU A 334 6.98 6.40 -20.41
C GLU A 334 7.29 5.40 -19.31
N TRP A 335 6.42 4.41 -19.08
CA TRP A 335 6.70 3.38 -18.08
C TRP A 335 7.85 2.49 -18.54
N ARG A 336 8.66 2.08 -17.57
CA ARG A 336 9.77 1.16 -17.76
C ARG A 336 9.58 -0.01 -16.81
N TYR A 337 9.87 -1.21 -17.30
CA TYR A 337 9.85 -2.45 -16.54
C TYR A 337 11.24 -3.06 -16.53
N ARG A 338 11.50 -3.94 -15.57
CA ARG A 338 12.70 -4.77 -15.60
C ARG A 338 12.63 -5.72 -16.80
N PRO A 339 13.66 -5.76 -17.67
CA PRO A 339 13.76 -6.79 -18.70
C PRO A 339 13.94 -8.18 -18.08
N SER A 340 13.27 -9.18 -18.64
CA SER A 340 13.31 -10.57 -18.14
C SER A 340 13.87 -11.57 -19.15
N ALA A 341 13.96 -11.21 -20.43
CA ALA A 341 14.64 -12.03 -21.42
C ALA A 341 16.18 -11.98 -21.22
N PRO A 342 16.95 -12.95 -21.75
CA PRO A 342 18.40 -12.82 -21.85
C PRO A 342 18.80 -11.58 -22.67
N ALA A 343 19.95 -10.98 -22.35
CA ALA A 343 20.49 -9.85 -23.09
C ALA A 343 20.66 -10.21 -24.58
N GLY A 344 20.16 -9.36 -25.48
CA GLY A 344 20.21 -9.57 -26.93
C GLY A 344 19.17 -10.55 -27.51
N ALA A 345 18.36 -11.22 -26.67
CA ALA A 345 17.24 -12.02 -27.16
C ALA A 345 16.08 -11.12 -27.65
N ALA A 346 15.31 -11.59 -28.63
CA ALA A 346 14.16 -10.86 -29.19
C ALA A 346 13.07 -10.54 -28.14
N GLY A 347 13.02 -11.34 -27.06
CA GLY A 347 11.99 -11.26 -26.03
C GLY A 347 10.59 -11.59 -26.55
N GLU A 348 9.62 -11.49 -25.66
CA GLU A 348 8.20 -11.71 -25.92
C GLU A 348 7.41 -10.51 -25.43
N LEU A 349 6.13 -10.45 -25.82
CA LEU A 349 5.20 -9.42 -25.37
C LEU A 349 4.27 -9.99 -24.29
N VAL A 350 4.44 -9.52 -23.06
CA VAL A 350 3.59 -9.91 -21.92
C VAL A 350 2.46 -8.92 -21.76
N GLU A 351 1.22 -9.39 -21.83
CA GLU A 351 0.03 -8.56 -21.67
C GLU A 351 -0.23 -8.20 -20.20
N ILE A 352 -0.57 -6.94 -19.96
CA ILE A 352 -0.93 -6.39 -18.65
C ILE A 352 -2.22 -5.59 -18.78
N GLN A 353 -3.07 -5.70 -17.77
CA GLN A 353 -4.29 -4.93 -17.63
C GLN A 353 -4.19 -4.04 -16.38
N GLN A 354 -4.46 -2.74 -16.53
CA GLN A 354 -4.46 -1.79 -15.43
C GLN A 354 -5.64 -0.82 -15.55
N SER A 355 -6.33 -0.59 -14.43
CA SER A 355 -7.35 0.44 -14.31
C SER A 355 -6.76 1.72 -13.73
N PHE A 356 -7.24 2.85 -14.23
CA PHE A 356 -6.89 4.20 -13.82
C PHE A 356 -8.17 4.97 -13.53
N GLY A 357 -8.17 5.75 -12.46
CA GLY A 357 -9.29 6.62 -12.10
C GLY A 357 -8.83 7.88 -11.41
N TYR A 358 -9.41 9.01 -11.81
CA TYR A 358 -9.20 10.28 -11.15
C TYR A 358 -10.51 11.05 -11.05
N ARG A 359 -10.79 11.58 -9.86
CA ARG A 359 -11.89 12.50 -9.62
C ARG A 359 -11.32 13.70 -8.89
N PHE A 360 -11.63 14.88 -9.41
CA PHE A 360 -11.30 16.17 -8.82
C PHE A 360 -12.56 16.67 -8.12
N ASP A 361 -12.56 16.60 -6.79
CA ASP A 361 -13.65 17.12 -5.97
C ASP A 361 -13.32 18.58 -5.63
N ASN A 362 -14.01 19.50 -6.29
CA ASN A 362 -13.82 20.93 -6.17
C ASN A 362 -14.65 21.45 -4.98
N GLU A 363 -14.23 21.15 -3.74
CA GLU A 363 -14.86 21.75 -2.55
C GLU A 363 -14.15 23.06 -2.16
N GLY A 364 -14.62 24.17 -2.73
CA GLY A 364 -14.53 25.52 -2.13
C GLY A 364 -13.15 26.20 -2.02
N PRO A 365 -13.10 27.54 -2.00
CA PRO A 365 -11.86 28.31 -2.06
C PRO A 365 -11.22 28.48 -0.67
N GLU A 366 -10.90 27.40 0.04
CA GLU A 366 -10.00 27.48 1.19
C GLU A 366 -9.12 26.21 1.26
N LEU A 367 -7.80 26.43 1.14
CA LEU A 367 -6.70 25.50 1.46
C LEU A 367 -6.22 24.52 0.37
N GLY A 368 -5.21 24.97 -0.38
CA GLY A 368 -3.98 24.23 -0.71
C GLY A 368 -4.10 22.85 -1.36
N THR A 369 -3.91 22.82 -2.69
CA THR A 369 -3.37 21.71 -3.50
C THR A 369 -3.51 20.30 -2.91
N ARG A 370 -4.62 19.61 -3.22
CA ARG A 370 -4.82 18.19 -2.89
C ARG A 370 -4.58 17.30 -4.10
N LEU A 371 -3.48 16.56 -4.07
CA LEU A 371 -3.24 15.38 -4.92
C LEU A 371 -3.91 14.16 -4.25
N LYS A 372 -5.05 13.68 -4.77
CA LYS A 372 -5.57 12.35 -4.43
C LYS A 372 -5.20 11.37 -5.54
N ARG A 373 -4.43 10.32 -5.21
CA ARG A 373 -4.14 9.19 -6.11
C ARG A 373 -4.96 7.99 -5.63
N ARG A 374 -5.90 7.50 -6.44
CA ARG A 374 -6.30 6.08 -6.42
C ARG A 374 -5.37 5.35 -7.39
N VAL A 375 -4.65 4.35 -6.89
CA VAL A 375 -3.89 3.40 -7.74
C VAL A 375 -4.79 2.23 -8.06
#